data_AF-A0A850GR46-F1
#
_entry.id   AF-A0A850GR46-F1
#
_cell.length_a   1.000
_cell.length_b   1.000
_cell.length_c   1.000
_cell.angle_alpha   90.00
_cell.angle_beta   90.00
_cell.angle_gamma   90.00
#
_symmetry.space_group_name_H-M   'P 1'
#
loop_
_entity.id
_entity.type
_entity.pdbx_description
1 polymer ?
#
loop_
_entity_poly.entity_id
_entity_poly.type
_entity_poly.pdbx_seq_one_letter_code
_entity_poly.pdbx_strand_id
1 'polypeptide(L)'
;MSRGEGRPPLRLGFVEEAPDELDWPGPRRAARVPARLGPELTLPAGEGLDLLAAAIFDGERGQARLDPLLERFTAEVGALAPDDADFELLWVARTDWALCEAQAPDARFEGDSWGRRALRGEIPGLALDPDQRPRFAAAMASVVGLFEVYPGEPSWIRDRLSGVVLRLLDSVGPWPRRDPDEPAALWEMRLIPDLAGGGVRMARPPLDYPIDLRPTLEDAFVRRFEANSWPALQDLRRARLRYSRAGGRTPISRMLRWR
;
A
#
# COMPACT_ATOMS: atom_id res chain seq x y z
N MET A 1 52.54 13.67 66.81
CA MET A 1 51.68 14.53 65.97
C MET A 1 50.90 13.65 65.02
N SER A 2 49.55 13.69 65.09
CA SER A 2 48.55 13.25 64.09
C SER A 2 48.57 11.74 63.72
N ARG A 3 47.49 10.98 63.62
CA ARG A 3 46.06 11.20 63.31
C ARG A 3 45.28 10.09 64.05
N GLY A 4 44.07 10.28 64.58
CA GLY A 4 42.87 10.74 63.88
C GLY A 4 41.97 9.52 63.66
N GLU A 5 40.87 9.48 64.38
CA GLU A 5 39.98 8.35 64.65
C GLU A 5 39.15 7.84 63.45
N GLY A 6 38.90 6.52 63.46
CA GLY A 6 37.55 5.95 63.46
C GLY A 6 36.62 6.09 62.25
N ARG A 7 36.55 5.03 61.43
CA ARG A 7 35.30 4.53 60.79
C ARG A 7 35.35 3.00 60.63
N PRO A 8 34.31 2.25 61.05
CA PRO A 8 34.18 0.81 60.80
C PRO A 8 33.50 0.53 59.42
N PRO A 9 33.46 -0.74 58.96
CA PRO A 9 33.40 -1.08 57.55
C PRO A 9 31.95 -1.27 57.05
N LEU A 10 31.69 -0.94 55.79
CA LEU A 10 30.50 -1.43 55.09
C LEU A 10 30.85 -2.74 54.38
N ARG A 11 30.52 -3.86 55.04
CA ARG A 11 30.29 -5.14 54.39
C ARG A 11 28.94 -5.06 53.66
N LEU A 12 28.93 -5.16 52.34
CA LEU A 12 27.74 -5.60 51.61
C LEU A 12 27.89 -7.10 51.42
N GLY A 13 27.21 -7.85 52.28
CA GLY A 13 27.05 -9.29 52.12
C GLY A 13 26.21 -9.56 50.88
N PHE A 14 26.70 -10.46 50.04
CA PHE A 14 25.87 -11.19 49.10
C PHE A 14 24.88 -12.02 49.91
N VAL A 15 23.61 -11.68 49.84
CA VAL A 15 22.52 -12.61 50.16
C VAL A 15 21.96 -13.05 48.83
N GLU A 16 22.29 -14.28 48.46
CA GLU A 16 21.56 -15.07 47.48
C GLU A 16 20.14 -15.28 48.01
N GLU A 17 19.19 -14.51 47.50
CA GLU A 17 17.79 -14.92 47.45
C GLU A 17 17.37 -14.83 45.99
N ALA A 18 17.23 -15.99 45.36
CA ALA A 18 16.63 -16.11 44.04
C ALA A 18 15.14 -15.77 44.16
N PRO A 19 14.64 -14.70 43.51
CA PRO A 19 13.20 -14.54 43.36
C PRO A 19 12.74 -15.45 42.23
N ASP A 20 11.79 -16.30 42.60
CA ASP A 20 10.85 -17.08 41.82
C ASP A 20 10.88 -16.91 40.30
N GLU A 21 10.90 -18.07 39.62
CA GLU A 21 10.52 -18.27 38.22
C GLU A 21 9.53 -17.19 37.75
N LEU A 22 10.08 -16.19 37.06
CA LEU A 22 9.28 -15.26 36.28
C LEU A 22 8.65 -16.12 35.18
N ASP A 23 7.39 -16.50 35.38
CA ASP A 23 6.53 -17.17 34.41
C ASP A 23 6.49 -16.30 33.15
N TRP A 24 7.46 -16.53 32.25
CA TRP A 24 7.58 -15.80 31.00
C TRP A 24 6.38 -16.23 30.17
N PRO A 25 5.42 -15.34 29.88
CA PRO A 25 4.32 -15.72 29.03
C PRO A 25 4.94 -16.11 27.69
N GLY A 26 4.88 -17.39 27.35
CA GLY A 26 5.34 -17.93 26.06
C GLY A 26 4.82 -17.07 24.91
N PRO A 27 5.48 -17.05 23.75
CA PRO A 27 5.33 -16.03 22.72
C PRO A 27 3.85 -15.80 22.39
N ARG A 28 3.24 -14.83 23.07
CA ARG A 28 1.91 -14.34 22.77
C ARG A 28 2.08 -13.80 21.37
N ARG A 29 1.43 -14.42 20.37
CA ARG A 29 1.31 -13.93 19.00
C ARG A 29 1.30 -12.41 19.08
N ALA A 30 2.42 -11.78 18.73
CA ALA A 30 2.53 -10.34 18.78
C ALA A 30 1.32 -9.83 18.01
N ALA A 31 0.39 -9.18 18.71
CA ALA A 31 -0.76 -8.59 18.08
C ALA A 31 -0.17 -7.71 16.98
N ARG A 32 -0.41 -8.07 15.71
CA ARG A 32 -0.02 -7.27 14.58
C ARG A 32 -0.77 -5.96 14.77
N VAL A 33 -0.10 -4.96 15.35
CA VAL A 33 -0.54 -3.59 15.23
C VAL A 33 -0.26 -3.28 13.77
N PRO A 34 -1.29 -3.22 12.89
CA PRO A 34 -1.06 -2.69 11.57
C PRO A 34 -0.54 -1.28 11.81
N ALA A 35 0.54 -0.88 11.14
CA ALA A 35 0.90 0.52 11.09
C ALA A 35 -0.22 1.22 10.32
N ARG A 36 -1.32 1.52 11.02
CA ARG A 36 -2.45 2.22 10.47
C ARG A 36 -2.00 3.66 10.37
N LEU A 37 -1.73 4.11 9.15
CA LEU A 37 -2.01 5.50 8.84
C LEU A 37 -3.48 5.70 9.19
N GLY A 38 -3.76 6.60 10.14
CA GLY A 38 -5.14 6.88 10.52
C GLY A 38 -5.97 7.15 9.26
N PRO A 39 -7.21 6.65 9.16
CA PRO A 39 -8.07 6.84 7.99
C PRO A 39 -8.39 8.31 7.65
N GLU A 40 -7.91 9.26 8.47
CA GLU A 40 -8.14 10.70 8.36
C GLU A 40 -7.05 11.48 7.59
N LEU A 41 -6.06 10.80 6.99
CA LEU A 41 -5.07 11.49 6.16
C LEU A 41 -5.64 11.74 4.75
N THR A 42 -6.25 12.90 4.56
CA THR A 42 -6.35 13.51 3.23
C THR A 42 -4.94 13.77 2.74
N LEU A 43 -4.45 12.94 1.82
CA LEU A 43 -3.14 13.11 1.22
C LEU A 43 -3.26 14.15 0.10
N PRO A 44 -2.57 15.31 0.17
CA PRO A 44 -2.70 16.38 -0.84
C PRO A 44 -2.40 15.94 -2.27
N ALA A 45 -1.60 14.87 -2.40
CA ALA A 45 -1.27 14.21 -3.66
C ALA A 45 -2.51 13.57 -4.33
N GLY A 46 -3.49 13.09 -3.56
CA GLY A 46 -4.68 12.40 -4.06
C GLY A 46 -5.76 13.30 -4.65
N GLU A 47 -5.80 14.59 -4.28
CA GLU A 47 -6.86 15.51 -4.72
C GLU A 47 -6.90 15.69 -6.25
N GLY A 48 -5.75 15.58 -6.93
CA GLY A 48 -5.70 15.60 -8.40
C GLY A 48 -6.41 14.41 -9.05
N LEU A 49 -6.40 13.24 -8.40
CA LEU A 49 -7.14 12.07 -8.84
C LEU A 49 -8.64 12.27 -8.65
N ASP A 50 -9.05 12.79 -7.49
CA ASP A 50 -10.47 13.03 -7.18
C ASP A 50 -11.10 14.04 -8.12
N LEU A 51 -10.45 15.19 -8.33
CA LEU A 51 -10.92 16.23 -9.23
C LEU A 51 -10.98 15.73 -10.68
N LEU A 52 -9.98 14.98 -11.13
CA LEU A 52 -9.97 14.43 -12.48
C LEU A 52 -11.02 13.33 -12.66
N ALA A 53 -11.20 12.47 -11.66
CA ALA A 53 -12.24 11.45 -11.65
C ALA A 53 -13.62 12.09 -11.72
N ALA A 54 -13.90 13.11 -10.92
CA ALA A 54 -15.16 13.85 -10.95
C ALA A 54 -15.40 14.47 -12.33
N ALA A 55 -14.40 15.17 -12.87
CA ALA A 55 -14.51 15.79 -14.20
C ALA A 55 -14.83 14.78 -15.31
N ILE A 56 -14.30 13.55 -15.22
CA ILE A 56 -14.50 12.52 -16.24
C ILE A 56 -15.77 11.70 -15.98
N PHE A 57 -16.03 11.27 -14.76
CA PHE A 57 -17.00 10.24 -14.46
C PHE A 57 -18.31 10.76 -13.84
N ASP A 58 -18.41 12.04 -13.48
CA ASP A 58 -19.66 12.58 -12.97
C ASP A 58 -20.73 12.74 -14.05
N GLY A 59 -21.99 12.56 -13.63
CA GLY A 59 -23.18 12.65 -14.47
C GLY A 59 -23.37 11.45 -15.41
N GLU A 60 -24.47 11.45 -16.15
CA GLU A 60 -24.90 10.31 -16.98
C GLU A 60 -23.83 9.86 -18.00
N ARG A 61 -23.21 10.82 -18.70
CA ARG A 61 -22.14 10.51 -19.68
C ARG A 61 -20.86 10.02 -19.02
N GLY A 62 -20.58 10.46 -17.80
CA GLY A 62 -19.43 10.00 -17.03
C GLY A 62 -19.65 8.57 -16.53
N GLN A 63 -20.84 8.29 -16.02
CA GLN A 63 -21.23 6.96 -15.59
C GLN A 63 -21.20 5.95 -16.73
N ALA A 64 -21.68 6.32 -17.92
CA ALA A 64 -21.60 5.47 -19.12
C ALA A 64 -20.14 5.11 -19.53
N ARG A 65 -19.16 5.93 -19.14
CA ARG A 65 -17.72 5.63 -19.34
C ARG A 65 -17.16 4.74 -18.25
N LEU A 66 -17.66 4.89 -17.02
CA LEU A 66 -17.18 4.21 -15.84
C LEU A 66 -17.76 2.79 -15.69
N ASP A 67 -19.06 2.61 -15.94
CA ASP A 67 -19.77 1.35 -15.72
C ASP A 67 -19.09 0.13 -16.36
N PRO A 68 -18.71 0.15 -17.65
CA PRO A 68 -18.07 -1.02 -18.26
C PRO A 68 -16.72 -1.37 -17.61
N LEU A 69 -16.02 -0.38 -17.07
CA LEU A 69 -14.76 -0.58 -16.36
C LEU A 69 -15.03 -1.19 -14.97
N LEU A 70 -16.06 -0.72 -14.26
CA LEU A 70 -16.43 -1.30 -12.96
C LEU A 70 -16.94 -2.73 -13.07
N GLU A 71 -17.69 -3.04 -14.13
CA GLU A 71 -18.08 -4.40 -14.47
C GLU A 71 -16.87 -5.29 -14.73
N ARG A 72 -15.91 -4.80 -15.52
CA ARG A 72 -14.65 -5.50 -15.77
C ARG A 72 -13.87 -5.74 -14.48
N PHE A 73 -13.71 -4.71 -13.65
CA PHE A 73 -13.06 -4.86 -12.35
C PHE A 73 -13.78 -5.90 -11.48
N THR A 74 -15.11 -5.92 -11.49
CA THR A 74 -15.90 -6.90 -10.74
C THR A 74 -15.67 -8.32 -11.24
N ALA A 75 -15.55 -8.52 -12.55
CA ALA A 75 -15.21 -9.81 -13.14
C ALA A 75 -13.77 -10.24 -12.81
N GLU A 76 -12.84 -9.30 -12.84
CA GLU A 76 -11.41 -9.56 -12.55
C GLU A 76 -11.18 -9.77 -11.05
N VAL A 77 -11.60 -8.87 -10.18
CA VAL A 77 -11.27 -8.88 -8.74
C VAL A 77 -12.36 -9.54 -7.90
N GLY A 78 -13.62 -9.33 -8.26
CA GLY A 78 -14.80 -9.70 -7.48
C GLY A 78 -15.62 -8.48 -7.07
N ALA A 79 -16.92 -8.68 -6.86
CA ALA A 79 -17.82 -7.63 -6.38
C ALA A 79 -17.42 -7.18 -4.97
N LEU A 80 -17.38 -5.87 -4.75
CA LEU A 80 -17.17 -5.26 -3.42
C LEU A 80 -18.51 -5.18 -2.69
N ALA A 81 -18.51 -5.50 -1.40
CA ALA A 81 -19.66 -5.43 -0.52
C ALA A 81 -19.38 -4.43 0.62
N PRO A 82 -20.38 -3.67 1.10
CA PRO A 82 -20.17 -2.63 2.13
C PRO A 82 -19.56 -3.15 3.45
N ASP A 83 -19.66 -4.44 3.72
CA ASP A 83 -19.09 -5.12 4.88
C ASP A 83 -17.67 -5.65 4.66
N ASP A 84 -17.10 -5.49 3.46
CA ASP A 84 -15.71 -5.82 3.19
C ASP A 84 -14.76 -4.93 4.01
N ALA A 85 -13.70 -5.53 4.55
CA ALA A 85 -12.63 -4.75 5.16
C ALA A 85 -12.03 -3.79 4.13
N ASP A 86 -11.87 -2.53 4.54
CA ASP A 86 -11.35 -1.43 3.72
C ASP A 86 -12.22 -1.14 2.47
N PHE A 87 -13.53 -1.39 2.53
CA PHE A 87 -14.47 -1.15 1.42
C PHE A 87 -14.27 0.22 0.75
N GLU A 88 -14.20 1.30 1.54
CA GLU A 88 -14.00 2.66 1.01
C GLU A 88 -12.68 2.81 0.24
N LEU A 89 -11.58 2.27 0.80
CA LEU A 89 -10.27 2.30 0.12
C LEU A 89 -10.26 1.45 -1.15
N LEU A 90 -10.92 0.29 -1.13
CA LEU A 90 -11.07 -0.58 -2.31
C LEU A 90 -11.93 0.07 -3.39
N TRP A 91 -12.99 0.79 -2.99
CA TRP A 91 -13.84 1.54 -3.90
C TRP A 91 -13.05 2.65 -4.60
N VAL A 92 -12.28 3.44 -3.83
CA VAL A 92 -11.40 4.47 -4.37
C VAL A 92 -10.32 3.88 -5.28
N ALA A 93 -9.65 2.81 -4.86
CA ALA A 93 -8.62 2.14 -5.66
C ALA A 93 -9.17 1.60 -7.00
N ARG A 94 -10.43 1.15 -7.01
CA ARG A 94 -11.15 0.72 -8.21
C ARG A 94 -11.43 1.89 -9.15
N THR A 95 -11.86 3.04 -8.63
CA THR A 95 -12.06 4.25 -9.44
C THR A 95 -10.74 4.78 -9.99
N ASP A 96 -9.68 4.82 -9.17
CA ASP A 96 -8.34 5.22 -9.60
C ASP A 96 -7.80 4.28 -10.69
N TRP A 97 -8.05 2.98 -10.58
CA TRP A 97 -7.71 2.02 -11.65
C TRP A 97 -8.46 2.32 -12.95
N ALA A 98 -9.76 2.60 -12.87
CA ALA A 98 -10.58 2.96 -14.03
C ALA A 98 -10.10 4.27 -14.69
N LEU A 99 -9.64 5.21 -13.88
CA LEU A 99 -9.09 6.49 -14.31
C LEU A 99 -7.72 6.35 -14.98
N CYS A 100 -6.79 5.66 -14.32
CA CYS A 100 -5.36 5.72 -14.62
C CYS A 100 -4.86 4.55 -15.46
N GLU A 101 -5.27 3.31 -15.14
CA GLU A 101 -4.71 2.09 -15.72
C GLU A 101 -5.61 1.42 -16.76
N ALA A 102 -6.93 1.41 -16.51
CA ALA A 102 -7.85 0.67 -17.34
C ALA A 102 -7.90 1.26 -18.74
N GLN A 103 -7.64 0.42 -19.74
CA GLN A 103 -7.94 0.76 -21.12
C GLN A 103 -9.43 1.07 -21.27
N ALA A 104 -9.73 2.19 -21.92
CA ALA A 104 -11.09 2.51 -22.34
C ALA A 104 -11.65 1.36 -23.22
N PRO A 105 -12.98 1.13 -23.24
CA PRO A 105 -13.56 0.04 -24.02
C PRO A 105 -13.21 0.08 -25.52
N ASP A 106 -12.98 1.27 -26.06
CA ASP A 106 -12.55 1.57 -27.43
C ASP A 106 -11.07 1.97 -27.51
N ALA A 107 -10.23 1.45 -26.60
CA ALA A 107 -8.80 1.77 -26.55
C ALA A 107 -8.09 1.47 -27.88
N ARG A 108 -7.29 2.44 -28.34
CA ARG A 108 -6.56 2.33 -29.62
C ARG A 108 -5.19 1.64 -29.47
N PHE A 109 -4.64 1.64 -28.26
CA PHE A 109 -3.34 1.07 -27.93
C PHE A 109 -3.23 0.81 -26.42
N GLU A 110 -2.12 0.20 -26.00
CA GLU A 110 -1.85 -0.09 -24.60
C GLU A 110 -1.73 1.18 -23.74
N GLY A 111 -2.46 1.22 -22.62
CA GLY A 111 -2.49 2.38 -21.72
C GLY A 111 -3.33 3.55 -22.21
N ASP A 112 -4.18 3.38 -23.22
CA ASP A 112 -5.20 4.38 -23.62
C ASP A 112 -6.36 4.41 -22.61
N SER A 113 -6.14 5.08 -21.47
CA SER A 113 -7.12 5.26 -20.39
C SER A 113 -7.88 6.60 -20.49
N TRP A 114 -9.02 6.69 -19.82
CA TRP A 114 -9.83 7.92 -19.80
C TRP A 114 -9.07 9.12 -19.25
N GLY A 115 -8.28 8.95 -18.18
CA GLY A 115 -7.46 10.03 -17.64
C GLY A 115 -6.43 10.55 -18.65
N ARG A 116 -5.82 9.67 -19.45
CA ARG A 116 -4.90 10.09 -20.52
C ARG A 116 -5.61 10.80 -21.67
N ARG A 117 -6.80 10.34 -22.05
CA ARG A 117 -7.65 11.01 -23.06
C ARG A 117 -8.05 12.41 -22.60
N ALA A 118 -8.43 12.57 -21.33
CA ALA A 118 -8.77 13.87 -20.76
C ALA A 118 -7.58 14.84 -20.84
N LEU A 119 -6.38 14.40 -20.46
CA LEU A 119 -5.15 15.20 -20.56
C LEU A 119 -4.76 15.56 -22.00
N ARG A 120 -5.21 14.80 -23.00
CA ARG A 120 -5.00 15.12 -24.43
C ARG A 120 -6.15 15.95 -25.03
N GLY A 121 -7.22 16.20 -24.29
CA GLY A 121 -8.40 16.90 -24.79
C GLY A 121 -9.24 16.06 -25.74
N GLU A 122 -9.19 14.73 -25.63
CA GLU A 122 -9.84 13.79 -26.55
C GLU A 122 -11.23 13.34 -26.08
N ILE A 123 -11.72 13.86 -24.95
CA ILE A 123 -13.07 13.56 -24.44
C ILE A 123 -14.04 14.67 -24.90
N PRO A 124 -15.01 14.38 -25.77
CA PRO A 124 -15.94 15.40 -26.27
C PRO A 124 -16.71 16.09 -25.16
N GLY A 125 -16.70 17.43 -25.17
CA GLY A 125 -17.42 18.25 -24.19
C GLY A 125 -16.76 18.35 -22.80
N LEU A 126 -15.59 17.73 -22.60
CA LEU A 126 -14.81 17.90 -21.39
C LEU A 126 -13.75 18.98 -21.60
N ALA A 127 -13.85 20.07 -20.84
CA ALA A 127 -12.80 21.10 -20.76
C ALA A 127 -12.18 21.05 -19.36
N LEU A 128 -10.90 20.69 -19.29
CA LEU A 128 -10.15 20.77 -18.03
C LEU A 128 -9.65 22.20 -17.82
N ASP A 129 -9.77 22.68 -16.59
CA ASP A 129 -9.19 23.96 -16.18
C ASP A 129 -7.67 23.97 -16.44
N PRO A 130 -7.15 24.90 -17.27
CA PRO A 130 -5.72 25.03 -17.53
C PRO A 130 -4.87 25.14 -16.26
N ASP A 131 -5.38 25.80 -15.22
CA ASP A 131 -4.64 26.03 -13.97
C ASP A 131 -4.50 24.74 -13.16
N GLN A 132 -5.43 23.79 -13.33
CA GLN A 132 -5.39 22.48 -12.68
C GLN A 132 -4.60 21.42 -13.47
N ARG A 133 -4.28 21.69 -14.74
CA ARG A 133 -3.63 20.74 -15.64
C ARG A 133 -2.31 20.15 -15.12
N PRO A 134 -1.41 20.92 -14.47
CA PRO A 134 -0.19 20.35 -13.88
C PRO A 134 -0.50 19.30 -12.81
N ARG A 135 -1.54 19.53 -12.01
CA ARG A 135 -1.98 18.60 -10.96
C ARG A 135 -2.55 17.32 -11.55
N PHE A 136 -3.36 17.43 -12.60
CA PHE A 136 -3.88 16.26 -13.32
C PHE A 136 -2.77 15.47 -14.00
N ALA A 137 -1.76 16.14 -14.56
CA ALA A 137 -0.59 15.49 -15.13
C ALA A 137 0.20 14.69 -14.07
N ALA A 138 0.40 15.26 -12.88
CA ALA A 138 1.03 14.56 -11.76
C ALA A 138 0.21 13.33 -11.31
N ALA A 139 -1.12 13.47 -11.19
CA ALA A 139 -2.02 12.37 -10.84
C ALA A 139 -1.94 11.21 -11.87
N MET A 140 -1.90 11.54 -13.16
CA MET A 140 -1.79 10.54 -14.23
C MET A 140 -0.39 9.95 -14.40
N ALA A 141 0.63 10.58 -13.83
CA ALA A 141 1.97 10.01 -13.70
C ALA A 141 2.10 9.08 -12.48
N SER A 142 1.01 8.88 -11.71
CA SER A 142 1.02 7.97 -10.57
C SER A 142 1.28 6.53 -10.99
N VAL A 143 1.93 5.78 -10.10
CA VAL A 143 2.16 4.35 -10.24
C VAL A 143 1.47 3.62 -9.10
N VAL A 144 0.94 2.43 -9.38
CA VAL A 144 0.38 1.55 -8.35
C VAL A 144 1.13 0.24 -8.33
N GLY A 145 1.38 -0.29 -7.15
CA GLY A 145 2.16 -1.52 -6.97
C GLY A 145 2.00 -2.09 -5.57
N LEU A 146 2.62 -3.25 -5.34
CA LEU A 146 2.67 -3.91 -4.04
C LEU A 146 4.08 -3.78 -3.48
N PHE A 147 4.23 -3.02 -2.42
CA PHE A 147 5.53 -2.60 -1.91
C PHE A 147 5.79 -3.17 -0.53
N GLU A 148 7.00 -3.67 -0.35
CA GLU A 148 7.58 -3.80 0.98
C GLU A 148 7.94 -2.42 1.52
N VAL A 149 7.67 -2.18 2.80
CA VAL A 149 7.98 -0.92 3.47
C VAL A 149 9.02 -1.16 4.54
N TYR A 150 10.17 -0.51 4.39
CA TYR A 150 11.30 -0.58 5.31
C TYR A 150 11.27 0.62 6.25
N PRO A 151 11.32 0.39 7.58
CA PRO A 151 11.26 1.47 8.56
C PRO A 151 12.51 2.34 8.48
N GLY A 152 12.36 3.65 8.66
CA GLY A 152 13.49 4.59 8.69
C GLY A 152 13.09 6.04 8.47
N GLU A 153 14.06 6.94 8.63
CA GLU A 153 13.93 8.36 8.31
C GLU A 153 15.03 8.74 7.29
N PRO A 154 14.73 8.77 5.97
CA PRO A 154 13.44 8.50 5.35
C PRO A 154 13.11 6.99 5.29
N SER A 155 11.82 6.67 5.14
CA SER A 155 11.38 5.31 4.88
C SER A 155 11.65 4.94 3.41
N TRP A 156 11.99 3.66 3.19
CA TRP A 156 12.25 3.12 1.86
C TRP A 156 11.21 2.09 1.50
N ILE A 157 10.87 2.01 0.22
CA ILE A 157 9.90 1.04 -0.28
C ILE A 157 10.49 0.28 -1.46
N ARG A 158 10.18 -1.01 -1.55
CA ARG A 158 10.60 -1.89 -2.65
C ARG A 158 9.38 -2.49 -3.32
N ASP A 159 9.17 -2.17 -4.59
CA ASP A 159 8.10 -2.77 -5.38
C ASP A 159 8.39 -4.25 -5.60
N ARG A 160 7.47 -5.11 -5.18
CA ARG A 160 7.58 -6.56 -5.37
C ARG A 160 7.39 -6.98 -6.81
N LEU A 161 6.70 -6.18 -7.62
CA LEU A 161 6.40 -6.53 -9.01
C LEU A 161 7.55 -6.17 -9.96
N SER A 162 8.15 -4.98 -9.80
CA SER A 162 9.26 -4.53 -10.65
C SER A 162 10.65 -4.70 -10.02
N GLY A 163 10.76 -4.76 -8.70
CA GLY A 163 12.03 -4.72 -7.96
C GLY A 163 12.59 -3.31 -7.73
N VAL A 164 11.89 -2.26 -8.17
CA VAL A 164 12.33 -0.87 -7.99
C VAL A 164 12.29 -0.46 -6.51
N VAL A 165 13.33 0.24 -6.06
CA VAL A 165 13.45 0.78 -4.70
C VAL A 165 13.30 2.30 -4.75
N LEU A 166 12.42 2.85 -3.93
CA LEU A 166 12.09 4.28 -3.91
C LEU A 166 12.11 4.83 -2.48
N ARG A 167 12.43 6.12 -2.36
CA ARG A 167 12.30 6.86 -1.12
C ARG A 167 10.85 7.31 -0.95
N LEU A 168 10.21 6.93 0.15
CA LEU A 168 8.90 7.44 0.54
C LEU A 168 9.07 8.74 1.33
N LEU A 169 8.45 9.81 0.85
CA LEU A 169 8.56 11.15 1.46
C LEU A 169 7.56 11.39 2.58
N ASP A 170 6.49 10.59 2.63
CA ASP A 170 5.52 10.66 3.70
C ASP A 170 6.03 9.92 4.94
N SER A 171 5.77 10.51 6.11
CA SER A 171 6.07 9.85 7.38
C SER A 171 5.11 8.69 7.60
N VAL A 172 5.66 7.52 7.90
CA VAL A 172 4.93 6.27 8.10
C VAL A 172 5.40 5.57 9.37
N GLY A 173 4.46 4.95 10.09
CA GLY A 173 4.69 4.39 11.42
C GLY A 173 3.69 4.93 12.45
N PRO A 174 3.89 4.67 13.75
CA PRO A 174 5.04 3.98 14.34
C PRO A 174 5.12 2.51 13.97
N TRP A 175 6.34 1.98 13.88
CA TRP A 175 6.60 0.57 13.58
C TRP A 175 6.86 -0.23 14.87
N PRO A 176 6.38 -1.48 14.97
CA PRO A 176 6.84 -2.36 16.04
C PRO A 176 8.36 -2.54 15.93
N ARG A 177 9.07 -2.64 17.08
CA ARG A 177 10.51 -2.93 17.09
C ARG A 177 10.75 -4.25 16.32
N ARG A 178 11.34 -4.12 15.15
CA ARG A 178 11.75 -5.19 14.25
C ARG A 178 13.18 -4.97 13.83
N ASP A 179 13.78 -6.00 13.25
CA ASP A 179 15.05 -5.88 12.55
C ASP A 179 14.93 -4.76 11.49
N PRO A 180 15.83 -3.75 11.49
CA PRO A 180 15.81 -2.67 10.51
C PRO A 180 16.03 -3.16 9.07
N ASP A 181 16.64 -4.33 8.89
CA ASP A 181 16.90 -4.93 7.58
C ASP A 181 15.70 -5.73 7.04
N GLU A 182 14.63 -5.86 7.82
CA GLU A 182 13.38 -6.51 7.41
C GLU A 182 12.27 -5.50 7.10
N PRO A 183 11.42 -5.79 6.09
CA PRO A 183 10.27 -4.96 5.82
C PRO A 183 9.27 -5.02 6.98
N ALA A 184 8.83 -3.86 7.44
CA ALA A 184 7.82 -3.71 8.48
C ALA A 184 6.41 -4.05 7.97
N ALA A 185 6.14 -3.75 6.70
CA ALA A 185 4.82 -3.96 6.08
C ALA A 185 4.89 -4.34 4.60
N LEU A 186 3.77 -4.83 4.09
CA LEU A 186 3.52 -5.10 2.67
C LEU A 186 2.24 -4.38 2.28
N TRP A 187 2.37 -3.34 1.46
CA TRP A 187 1.30 -2.39 1.16
C TRP A 187 1.08 -2.26 -0.33
N GLU A 188 -0.18 -2.32 -0.75
CA GLU A 188 -0.53 -1.78 -2.06
C GLU A 188 -0.65 -0.26 -1.94
N MET A 189 0.14 0.45 -2.74
CA MET A 189 0.20 1.91 -2.72
C MET A 189 0.05 2.48 -4.11
N ARG A 190 -0.66 3.60 -4.20
CA ARG A 190 -0.56 4.51 -5.34
C ARG A 190 0.36 5.66 -4.99
N LEU A 191 1.36 5.88 -5.82
CA LEU A 191 2.47 6.79 -5.57
C LEU A 191 2.55 7.83 -6.67
N ILE A 192 2.71 9.09 -6.31
CA ILE A 192 3.01 10.19 -7.23
C ILE A 192 4.50 10.52 -7.13
N PRO A 193 5.23 10.54 -8.26
CA PRO A 193 6.62 10.99 -8.28
C PRO A 193 6.73 12.46 -7.84
N ASP A 194 7.60 12.72 -6.87
CA ASP A 194 8.03 14.08 -6.53
C ASP A 194 9.24 14.44 -7.39
N LEU A 195 8.98 15.14 -8.51
CA LEU A 195 9.99 15.53 -9.48
C LEU A 195 11.06 16.47 -8.90
N ALA A 196 10.77 17.16 -7.79
CA ALA A 196 11.71 18.05 -7.13
C ALA A 196 12.48 17.33 -6.01
N GLY A 197 11.84 16.38 -5.32
CA GLY A 197 12.36 15.72 -4.11
C GLY A 197 13.11 14.41 -4.32
N GLY A 198 13.14 13.86 -5.54
CA GLY A 198 13.83 12.59 -5.84
C GLY A 198 13.23 11.39 -5.11
N GLY A 199 11.92 11.42 -4.87
CA GLY A 199 11.18 10.40 -4.14
C GLY A 199 9.73 10.31 -4.59
N VAL A 200 8.90 9.66 -3.79
CA VAL A 200 7.48 9.48 -4.06
C VAL A 200 6.63 9.86 -2.86
N ARG A 201 5.40 10.27 -3.13
CA ARG A 201 4.35 10.49 -2.13
C ARG A 201 3.17 9.58 -2.38
N MET A 202 2.54 9.09 -1.32
CA MET A 202 1.30 8.36 -1.39
C MET A 202 0.18 9.28 -1.86
N ALA A 203 -0.57 8.84 -2.86
CA ALA A 203 -1.79 9.50 -3.31
C ALA A 203 -2.99 9.13 -2.43
N ARG A 204 -2.97 7.93 -1.86
CA ARG A 204 -4.04 7.33 -1.05
C ARG A 204 -3.44 6.64 0.17
N PRO A 205 -4.20 6.48 1.28
CA PRO A 205 -3.85 5.52 2.29
C PRO A 205 -3.61 4.13 1.67
N PRO A 206 -2.60 3.38 2.14
CA PRO A 206 -2.25 2.08 1.60
C PRO A 206 -3.30 1.02 1.92
N LEU A 207 -3.39 -0.01 1.09
CA LEU A 207 -4.10 -1.25 1.42
C LEU A 207 -3.11 -2.27 2.00
N ASP A 208 -3.37 -2.72 3.23
CA ASP A 208 -2.54 -3.72 3.90
C ASP A 208 -2.66 -5.11 3.26
N TYR A 209 -1.51 -5.77 3.04
CA TYR A 209 -1.41 -7.19 2.71
C TYR A 209 -0.71 -7.94 3.86
N PRO A 210 -1.03 -9.23 4.07
CA PRO A 210 -0.29 -10.05 5.01
C PRO A 210 1.19 -10.12 4.64
N ILE A 211 2.08 -9.71 5.54
CA ILE A 211 3.54 -9.72 5.31
C ILE A 211 4.06 -11.13 4.96
N ASP A 212 3.39 -12.19 5.42
CA ASP A 212 3.74 -13.60 5.12
C ASP A 212 3.51 -13.97 3.64
N LEU A 213 2.89 -13.10 2.85
CA LEU A 213 2.83 -13.26 1.40
C LEU A 213 4.20 -13.05 0.74
N ARG A 214 5.10 -12.29 1.39
CA ARG A 214 6.42 -11.92 0.85
C ARG A 214 7.24 -13.11 0.35
N PRO A 215 7.46 -14.21 1.12
CA PRO A 215 8.25 -15.34 0.62
C PRO A 215 7.66 -15.97 -0.65
N THR A 216 6.33 -16.07 -0.74
CA THR A 216 5.66 -16.58 -1.96
C THR A 216 5.92 -15.69 -3.17
N LEU A 217 5.91 -14.36 -2.98
CA LEU A 217 6.23 -13.41 -4.06
C LEU A 217 7.71 -13.46 -4.44
N GLU A 218 8.61 -13.63 -3.48
CA GLU A 218 10.05 -13.81 -3.71
C GLU A 218 10.33 -15.06 -4.55
N ASP A 219 9.76 -16.21 -4.16
CA ASP A 219 9.91 -17.48 -4.88
C ASP A 219 9.38 -17.39 -6.32
N ALA A 220 8.29 -16.65 -6.51
CA ALA A 220 7.72 -16.44 -7.83
C ALA A 220 8.53 -15.43 -8.67
N PHE A 221 9.21 -14.47 -8.05
CA PHE A 221 9.88 -13.35 -8.73
C PHE A 221 11.00 -13.80 -9.68
N VAL A 222 11.62 -14.94 -9.36
CA VAL A 222 12.63 -15.60 -10.20
C VAL A 222 12.04 -16.00 -11.55
N ARG A 223 10.74 -16.35 -11.59
CA ARG A 223 10.03 -16.82 -12.78
C ARG A 223 9.29 -15.70 -13.53
N ARG A 224 9.53 -14.43 -13.22
CA ARG A 224 8.72 -13.32 -13.75
C ARG A 224 8.83 -13.13 -15.27
N PHE A 225 9.88 -13.67 -15.90
CA PHE A 225 10.10 -13.61 -17.35
C PHE A 225 9.66 -14.88 -18.07
N GLU A 226 9.12 -15.87 -17.36
CA GLU A 226 8.58 -17.08 -17.97
C GLU A 226 7.18 -16.80 -18.53
N ALA A 227 6.76 -17.58 -19.55
CA ALA A 227 5.55 -17.30 -20.34
C ALA A 227 4.23 -17.29 -19.54
N ASN A 228 4.20 -17.90 -18.35
CA ASN A 228 3.04 -17.94 -17.47
C ASN A 228 3.51 -17.99 -16.00
N SER A 229 3.64 -16.85 -15.31
CA SER A 229 3.89 -16.92 -13.84
C SER A 229 3.89 -15.63 -13.06
N TRP A 230 3.83 -14.44 -13.67
CA TRP A 230 3.85 -13.20 -12.90
C TRP A 230 2.43 -12.63 -12.69
N PRO A 231 2.03 -12.33 -11.45
CA PRO A 231 0.70 -11.81 -11.19
C PRO A 231 0.51 -10.39 -11.66
N ALA A 232 -0.69 -10.11 -12.16
CA ALA A 232 -1.18 -8.76 -12.21
C ALA A 232 -1.60 -8.29 -10.80
N LEU A 233 -1.62 -6.98 -10.56
CA LEU A 233 -2.11 -6.42 -9.31
C LEU A 233 -3.57 -6.81 -9.02
N GLN A 234 -4.36 -7.02 -10.07
CA GLN A 234 -5.75 -7.47 -10.00
C GLN A 234 -5.85 -8.88 -9.40
N ASP A 235 -4.88 -9.77 -9.67
CA ASP A 235 -4.84 -11.11 -9.06
C ASP A 235 -4.55 -11.01 -7.55
N LEU A 236 -3.67 -10.09 -7.16
CA LEU A 236 -3.36 -9.80 -5.76
C LEU A 236 -4.58 -9.23 -5.03
N ARG A 237 -5.27 -8.25 -5.64
CA ARG A 237 -6.52 -7.68 -5.10
C ARG A 237 -7.61 -8.74 -4.92
N ARG A 238 -7.79 -9.62 -5.91
CA ARG A 238 -8.74 -10.75 -5.85
C ARG A 238 -8.44 -11.67 -4.66
N ALA A 239 -7.17 -12.03 -4.49
CA ALA A 239 -6.75 -12.88 -3.39
C ALA A 239 -6.87 -12.20 -2.03
N ARG A 240 -6.55 -10.91 -1.94
CA ARG A 240 -6.74 -10.10 -0.73
C ARG A 240 -8.22 -10.06 -0.32
N LEU A 241 -9.12 -9.79 -1.26
CA LEU A 241 -10.56 -9.73 -1.00
C LEU A 241 -11.06 -11.07 -0.42
N ARG A 242 -10.68 -12.19 -1.05
CA ARG A 242 -11.00 -13.54 -0.55
C ARG A 242 -10.39 -13.82 0.82
N TYR A 243 -9.15 -13.38 1.04
CA TYR A 243 -8.43 -13.59 2.30
C TYR A 243 -9.12 -12.87 3.45
N SER A 244 -9.50 -11.61 3.23
CA SER A 244 -10.24 -10.79 4.18
C SER A 244 -11.58 -11.43 4.54
N ARG A 245 -12.39 -11.79 3.53
CA ARG A 245 -13.70 -12.46 3.74
C ARG A 245 -13.60 -13.80 4.45
N ALA A 246 -12.49 -14.52 4.28
CA ALA A 246 -12.25 -15.78 4.99
C ALA A 246 -11.82 -15.58 6.47
N GLY A 247 -11.66 -14.33 6.93
CA GLY A 247 -11.18 -13.98 8.27
C GLY A 247 -9.71 -14.35 8.47
N GLY A 248 -8.91 -14.39 7.40
CA GLY A 248 -7.50 -14.75 7.44
C GLY A 248 -7.19 -16.22 7.78
N ARG A 249 -8.20 -17.10 7.81
CA ARG A 249 -8.04 -18.53 8.17
C ARG A 249 -7.23 -19.34 7.16
N THR A 250 -7.27 -18.94 5.89
CA THR A 250 -6.50 -19.59 4.82
C THR A 250 -5.38 -18.65 4.40
N PRO A 251 -4.12 -19.12 4.29
CA PRO A 251 -3.02 -18.27 3.82
C PRO A 251 -3.33 -17.64 2.45
N ILE A 252 -3.10 -16.33 2.32
CA ILE A 252 -3.37 -15.58 1.08
C ILE A 252 -2.64 -16.19 -0.14
N SER A 253 -1.46 -16.78 0.06
CA SER A 253 -0.72 -17.50 -0.98
C SER A 253 -1.50 -18.64 -1.63
N ARG A 254 -2.40 -19.31 -0.89
CA ARG A 254 -3.28 -20.36 -1.44
C ARG A 254 -4.45 -19.80 -2.25
N MET A 255 -4.74 -18.51 -2.12
CA MET A 255 -5.80 -17.82 -2.85
C MET A 255 -5.31 -17.23 -4.17
N LEU A 256 -3.99 -17.16 -4.34
CA LEU A 256 -3.34 -16.86 -5.61
C LEU A 256 -3.54 -18.05 -6.56
N ARG A 257 -4.41 -17.88 -7.55
CA ARG A 257 -4.66 -18.87 -8.60
C ARG A 257 -3.67 -18.66 -9.74
N TRP A 258 -2.40 -18.98 -9.52
CA TRP A 258 -1.37 -18.88 -10.58
C TRP A 258 -0.78 -20.26 -10.91
N ARG A 259 -1.62 -21.30 -10.85
CA ARG A 259 -1.28 -22.68 -11.23
C ARG A 259 -2.16 -23.13 -12.36
#